data_AF-A0A2N9X685-F1
#
_entry.id   AF-A0A2N9X685-F1
#
_cell.length_a   1.000
_cell.length_b   1.000
_cell.length_c   1.000
_cell.angle_alpha   90.00
_cell.angle_beta   90.00
_cell.angle_gamma   90.00
#
_symmetry.space_group_name_H-M   'P 1'
#
loop_
_entity.id
_entity.type
_entity.pdbx_description
1 polymer ?
#
loop_
_entity_poly.entity_id
_entity_poly.type
_entity_poly.pdbx_seq_one_letter_code
_entity_poly.pdbx_strand_id
1 'polypeptide(L)'
;MENNEKNINNDNYRQLKLNYIFLGTISLFKTIRCVFICLGFVFVFYFLSGKTTIASLSAIVITSPEKVSDVYKYLAGGLFILLIFAIIWALIERRLRKTKVTKQSKRIVELEKKIDPNRSSSYLNKDGSTRKEDKHDV
;
A
#
# COMPACT_ATOMS: atom_id res chain seq x y z
N MET A 1 -14.53 8.02 -43.92
CA MET A 1 -13.58 8.76 -43.06
C MET A 1 -14.21 9.21 -41.74
N GLU A 2 -15.48 9.62 -41.74
CA GLU A 2 -16.20 10.12 -40.55
C GLU A 2 -16.31 9.12 -39.37
N ASN A 3 -16.39 7.81 -39.63
CA ASN A 3 -16.48 6.79 -38.55
C ASN A 3 -15.18 6.62 -37.75
N ASN A 4 -14.01 6.98 -38.31
CA ASN A 4 -12.74 6.86 -37.59
C ASN A 4 -12.53 8.02 -36.61
N GLU A 5 -12.95 9.24 -36.95
CA GLU A 5 -12.82 10.40 -36.06
C GLU A 5 -13.70 10.29 -34.81
N LYS A 6 -14.93 9.76 -34.94
CA LYS A 6 -15.82 9.53 -33.79
C LYS A 6 -15.24 8.52 -32.80
N ASN A 7 -14.51 7.50 -33.29
CA ASN A 7 -13.91 6.48 -32.44
C ASN A 7 -12.68 7.02 -31.68
N ILE A 8 -11.83 7.79 -32.35
CA ILE A 8 -10.65 8.43 -31.75
C ILE A 8 -11.05 9.43 -30.64
N ASN A 9 -12.11 10.22 -30.88
CA ASN A 9 -12.61 11.16 -29.88
C ASN A 9 -13.22 10.47 -28.64
N ASN A 10 -13.87 9.32 -28.83
CA ASN A 10 -14.45 8.55 -27.73
C ASN A 10 -13.36 7.91 -26.84
N ASP A 11 -12.30 7.36 -27.45
CA ASP A 11 -11.18 6.77 -26.71
C ASP A 11 -10.38 7.81 -25.93
N ASN A 12 -10.16 8.99 -26.50
CA ASN A 12 -9.51 10.12 -25.81
C ASN A 12 -10.33 10.60 -24.61
N TYR A 13 -11.66 10.70 -24.75
CA TYR A 13 -12.55 11.10 -23.65
C TYR A 13 -12.54 10.06 -22.51
N ARG A 14 -12.47 8.78 -22.85
CA ARG A 14 -12.40 7.67 -21.90
C ARG A 14 -11.07 7.67 -21.12
N GLN A 15 -9.95 7.96 -21.79
CA GLN A 15 -8.64 8.10 -21.12
C GLN A 15 -8.56 9.33 -20.22
N LEU A 16 -9.13 10.47 -20.63
CA LEU A 16 -9.20 11.69 -19.80
C LEU A 16 -10.01 11.45 -18.52
N LYS A 17 -11.14 10.75 -18.62
CA LYS A 17 -11.98 10.40 -17.46
C LYS A 17 -11.26 9.46 -16.49
N LEU A 18 -10.52 8.48 -17.02
CA LEU A 18 -9.69 7.57 -16.21
C LEU A 18 -8.57 8.30 -15.46
N ASN A 19 -7.88 9.24 -16.10
CA ASN A 19 -6.84 10.04 -15.46
C ASN A 19 -7.38 10.96 -14.36
N TYR A 20 -8.57 11.55 -14.55
CA TYR A 20 -9.19 12.40 -13.53
C TYR A 20 -9.62 11.60 -12.29
N ILE A 21 -10.19 10.41 -12.48
CA ILE A 21 -10.52 9.49 -11.37
C ILE A 21 -9.25 9.04 -10.63
N PHE A 22 -8.17 8.76 -11.36
CA PHE A 22 -6.88 8.38 -10.77
C PHE A 22 -6.23 9.51 -9.96
N LEU A 23 -6.28 10.75 -10.46
CA LEU A 23 -5.83 11.94 -9.73
C LEU A 23 -6.66 12.20 -8.45
N GLY A 24 -7.98 12.02 -8.53
CA GLY A 24 -8.88 12.13 -7.39
C GLY A 24 -8.55 11.13 -6.28
N THR A 25 -8.30 9.87 -6.62
CA THR A 25 -7.95 8.85 -5.63
C THR A 25 -6.61 9.13 -4.94
N ILE A 26 -5.59 9.62 -5.66
CA ILE A 26 -4.30 10.02 -5.06
C ILE A 26 -4.47 11.17 -4.06
N SER A 27 -5.32 12.16 -4.38
CA SER A 27 -5.62 13.28 -3.47
C SER A 27 -6.30 12.80 -2.19
N LEU A 28 -7.28 11.90 -2.31
CA LEU A 28 -7.97 11.30 -1.16
C LEU A 28 -7.03 10.48 -0.27
N PHE A 29 -6.09 9.73 -0.85
CA PHE A 29 -5.08 9.00 -0.07
C PHE A 29 -4.17 9.94 0.73
N LYS A 30 -3.84 11.13 0.20
CA LYS A 30 -3.05 12.14 0.92
C LYS A 30 -3.83 12.73 2.09
N THR A 31 -5.10 13.09 1.89
CA THR A 31 -5.93 13.66 2.96
C THR A 31 -6.19 12.65 4.07
N ILE A 32 -6.49 11.40 3.72
CA ILE A 32 -6.67 10.31 4.69
C ILE A 32 -5.39 10.10 5.51
N ARG A 33 -4.20 10.09 4.88
CA ARG A 33 -2.92 9.99 5.61
C ARG A 33 -2.74 11.13 6.61
N CYS A 34 -3.01 12.38 6.23
CA CYS A 34 -2.91 13.51 7.14
C CYS A 34 -3.85 13.36 8.34
N VAL A 35 -5.10 12.95 8.12
CA VAL A 35 -6.08 12.74 9.20
C VAL A 35 -5.60 11.65 10.17
N PHE A 36 -5.10 10.52 9.66
CA PHE A 36 -4.56 9.45 10.51
C PHE A 36 -3.35 9.90 11.32
N ILE A 37 -2.45 10.69 10.74
CA ILE A 37 -1.28 11.22 11.44
C ILE A 37 -1.72 12.18 12.55
N CYS A 38 -2.64 13.10 12.27
CA CYS A 38 -3.15 14.05 13.27
C CYS A 38 -3.87 13.33 14.42
N LEU A 39 -4.75 12.37 14.11
CA LEU A 39 -5.44 11.56 15.13
C LEU A 39 -4.47 10.71 15.94
N GLY A 40 -3.47 10.11 15.28
CA GLY A 40 -2.42 9.33 15.94
C GLY A 40 -1.62 10.18 16.93
N PHE A 41 -1.23 11.40 16.55
CA PHE A 41 -0.53 12.31 17.44
C PHE A 41 -1.36 12.69 18.67
N VAL A 42 -2.64 13.04 18.48
CA VAL A 42 -3.54 13.34 19.60
C VAL A 42 -3.67 12.14 20.55
N PHE A 43 -3.76 10.93 20.00
CA PHE A 43 -3.85 9.70 20.77
C PHE A 43 -2.57 9.44 21.59
N VAL A 44 -1.40 9.64 20.99
CA VAL A 44 -0.11 9.51 21.70
C VAL A 44 -0.03 10.51 22.86
N PHE A 45 -0.39 11.78 22.63
CA PHE A 45 -0.40 12.78 23.70
C PHE A 45 -1.43 12.48 24.79
N TYR A 46 -2.59 11.92 24.44
CA TYR A 46 -3.59 11.50 25.41
C TYR A 46 -3.09 10.38 26.34
N PHE A 47 -2.41 9.37 25.78
CA PHE A 47 -1.78 8.30 26.58
C PHE A 47 -0.59 8.79 27.39
N LEU A 48 0.23 9.68 26.81
CA LEU A 48 1.39 10.26 27.47
C LEU A 48 1.00 11.24 28.60
N SER A 49 -0.20 11.84 28.52
CA SER A 49 -0.78 12.70 29.57
C SER A 49 -1.08 11.95 30.89
N GLY A 50 -0.85 10.63 30.96
CA GLY A 50 -0.81 9.90 32.23
C GLY A 50 -2.16 9.70 32.93
N LYS A 51 -3.29 9.98 32.24
CA LYS A 51 -4.64 9.72 32.78
C LYS A 51 -4.91 8.21 33.01
N THR A 52 -4.15 7.35 32.36
CA THR A 52 -4.12 5.89 32.57
C THR A 52 -2.68 5.45 32.78
N THR A 53 -2.16 5.67 33.99
CA THR A 53 -0.82 5.22 34.39
C THR A 53 -0.76 3.68 34.36
N ILE A 54 0.38 3.09 33.96
CA ILE A 54 0.62 1.63 34.03
C ILE A 54 0.31 1.09 35.43
N ALA A 55 0.51 1.91 36.47
CA ALA A 55 0.17 1.61 37.87
C ALA A 55 -1.35 1.41 38.13
N SER A 56 -2.24 2.14 37.44
CA SER A 56 -3.68 1.92 37.59
C SER A 56 -4.14 0.68 36.81
N LEU A 57 -3.49 0.37 35.68
CA LEU A 57 -3.72 -0.90 34.97
C LEU A 57 -3.31 -2.09 35.83
N SER A 58 -2.13 -2.05 36.47
CA SER A 58 -1.68 -3.12 37.38
C SER A 58 -2.54 -3.21 38.65
N ALA A 59 -3.00 -2.07 39.19
CA ALA A 59 -3.89 -2.06 40.34
C ALA A 59 -5.26 -2.66 40.01
N ILE A 60 -5.83 -2.37 38.84
CA ILE A 60 -7.08 -3.00 38.36
C ILE A 60 -6.86 -4.51 38.13
N VAL A 61 -5.69 -4.90 37.62
CA VAL A 61 -5.34 -6.31 37.41
C VAL A 61 -5.29 -7.11 38.71
N ILE A 62 -4.82 -6.50 39.79
CA ILE A 62 -4.73 -7.14 41.11
C ILE A 62 -6.06 -7.08 41.87
N THR A 63 -6.83 -5.98 41.73
CA THR A 63 -8.03 -5.74 42.55
C THR A 63 -9.35 -6.17 41.90
N SER A 64 -9.41 -6.46 40.60
CA SER A 64 -10.67 -6.79 39.91
C SER A 64 -10.46 -7.67 38.67
N PRO A 65 -10.34 -9.01 38.82
CA PRO A 65 -10.05 -9.93 37.70
C PRO A 65 -11.09 -9.90 36.57
N GLU A 66 -12.35 -9.54 36.86
CA GLU A 66 -13.41 -9.42 35.86
C GLU A 66 -13.16 -8.26 34.87
N LYS A 67 -12.64 -7.12 35.36
CA LYS A 67 -12.35 -5.94 34.50
C LYS A 67 -11.11 -6.11 33.64
N VAL A 68 -10.20 -7.00 34.05
CA VAL A 68 -8.99 -7.36 33.28
C VAL A 68 -9.38 -8.04 31.98
N SER A 69 -10.35 -8.95 32.04
CA SER A 69 -10.83 -9.70 30.89
C SER A 69 -11.27 -8.77 29.75
N ASP A 70 -11.97 -7.68 30.07
CA ASP A 70 -12.49 -6.77 29.06
C ASP A 70 -11.38 -5.90 28.44
N VAL A 71 -10.44 -5.38 29.24
CA VAL A 71 -9.29 -4.62 28.72
C VAL A 71 -8.43 -5.48 27.78
N TYR A 72 -8.18 -6.73 28.15
CA TYR A 72 -7.43 -7.66 27.29
C TYR A 72 -8.18 -8.02 26.01
N LYS A 73 -9.51 -8.15 26.04
CA LYS A 73 -10.32 -8.35 24.82
C LYS A 73 -10.18 -7.17 23.84
N TYR A 74 -10.26 -5.94 24.33
CA TYR A 74 -10.10 -4.76 23.48
C TYR A 74 -8.67 -4.62 22.93
N LEU A 75 -7.66 -4.90 23.75
CA LEU A 75 -6.26 -4.86 23.33
C LEU A 75 -5.96 -5.93 22.27
N ALA A 76 -6.39 -7.17 22.51
CA ALA A 76 -6.24 -8.28 21.58
C ALA A 76 -6.97 -8.00 20.25
N GLY A 77 -8.20 -7.46 20.31
CA GLY A 77 -8.95 -7.05 19.13
C GLY A 77 -8.23 -5.97 18.31
N GLY A 78 -7.70 -4.94 18.98
CA GLY A 78 -6.93 -3.89 18.32
C GLY A 78 -5.67 -4.40 17.62
N LEU A 79 -4.91 -5.28 18.27
CA LEU A 79 -3.73 -5.92 17.69
C LEU A 79 -4.09 -6.79 16.49
N PHE A 80 -5.21 -7.51 16.55
CA PHE A 80 -5.67 -8.35 15.44
C PHE A 80 -6.04 -7.52 14.20
N ILE A 81 -6.70 -6.38 14.40
CA ILE A 81 -7.03 -5.44 13.32
C ILE A 81 -5.75 -4.87 12.68
N LEU A 82 -4.76 -4.48 13.49
CA LEU A 82 -3.47 -4.00 12.98
C LEU A 82 -2.73 -5.07 12.18
N LEU A 83 -2.77 -6.32 12.64
CA LEU A 83 -2.18 -7.46 11.94
C LEU A 83 -2.83 -7.70 10.58
N ILE A 84 -4.16 -7.68 10.51
CA ILE A 84 -4.91 -7.78 9.25
C ILE A 84 -4.52 -6.62 8.31
N PHE A 85 -4.46 -5.41 8.83
CA PHE A 85 -4.11 -4.22 8.03
C PHE A 85 -2.68 -4.31 7.47
N ALA A 86 -1.73 -4.80 8.28
CA ALA A 86 -0.35 -5.02 7.85
C ALA A 86 -0.25 -6.07 6.73
N ILE A 87 -0.99 -7.17 6.84
CA ILE A 87 -1.03 -8.22 5.81
C ILE A 87 -1.60 -7.65 4.49
N ILE A 88 -2.73 -6.94 4.57
CA ILE A 88 -3.36 -6.33 3.39
C ILE A 88 -2.39 -5.34 2.73
N TRP A 89 -1.74 -4.49 3.52
CA TRP A 89 -0.76 -3.53 3.03
C TRP A 89 0.40 -4.23 2.31
N ALA A 90 0.98 -5.28 2.91
CA ALA A 90 2.07 -6.04 2.32
C ALA A 90 1.68 -6.68 0.97
N LEU A 91 0.45 -7.20 0.85
CA LEU A 91 -0.06 -7.76 -0.41
C LEU A 91 -0.21 -6.68 -1.49
N ILE A 92 -0.76 -5.53 -1.14
CA ILE A 92 -0.91 -4.38 -2.06
C ILE A 92 0.46 -3.89 -2.51
N GLU A 93 1.39 -3.69 -1.59
CA GLU A 93 2.73 -3.22 -1.88
C GLU A 93 3.48 -4.18 -2.81
N ARG A 94 3.33 -5.49 -2.60
CA ARG A 94 3.93 -6.51 -3.47
C ARG A 94 3.36 -6.48 -4.87
N ARG A 95 2.05 -6.25 -5.04
CA ARG A 95 1.40 -6.08 -6.35
C ARG A 95 1.88 -4.81 -7.05
N LEU A 96 1.90 -3.68 -6.34
CA LEU A 96 2.34 -2.40 -6.88
C LEU A 96 3.82 -2.44 -7.33
N ARG A 97 4.69 -3.09 -6.56
CA ARG A 97 6.09 -3.30 -6.94
C ARG A 97 6.20 -4.04 -8.27
N LYS A 98 5.50 -5.17 -8.44
CA LYS A 98 5.50 -5.92 -9.72
C LYS A 98 5.02 -5.07 -10.90
N THR A 99 3.93 -4.31 -10.73
CA THR A 99 3.43 -3.44 -11.79
C THR A 99 4.40 -2.30 -12.12
N LYS A 100 5.10 -1.75 -11.13
CA LYS A 100 6.12 -0.70 -11.35
C LYS A 100 7.32 -1.26 -12.11
N VAL A 101 7.84 -2.42 -11.70
CA VAL A 101 9.00 -3.06 -12.34
C VAL A 101 8.68 -3.43 -13.79
N THR A 102 7.52 -4.03 -14.06
CA THR A 102 7.12 -4.38 -15.43
C THR A 102 7.01 -3.16 -16.35
N LYS A 103 6.45 -2.05 -15.87
CA LYS A 103 6.38 -0.80 -16.64
C LYS A 103 7.77 -0.20 -16.91
N GLN A 104 8.64 -0.18 -15.90
CA GLN A 104 10.00 0.32 -16.05
C GLN A 104 10.83 -0.56 -16.98
N SER A 105 10.72 -1.88 -16.85
CA SER A 105 11.41 -2.85 -17.71
C SER A 105 11.02 -2.67 -19.19
N LYS A 106 9.72 -2.53 -19.50
CA LYS A 106 9.26 -2.24 -20.87
C LYS A 106 9.87 -0.95 -21.41
N ARG A 107 9.83 0.13 -20.62
CA ARG A 107 10.39 1.43 -21.01
C ARG A 107 11.90 1.37 -21.25
N ILE A 108 12.64 0.64 -20.43
CA ILE A 108 14.09 0.45 -20.61
C ILE A 108 14.36 -0.26 -21.93
N VAL A 109 13.65 -1.36 -22.22
CA VAL A 109 13.82 -2.10 -23.48
C VAL A 109 13.48 -1.22 -24.69
N GLU A 110 12.42 -0.41 -24.61
CA GLU A 110 12.07 0.54 -25.68
C GLU A 110 13.17 1.60 -25.90
N LEU A 111 13.78 2.11 -24.83
CA LEU A 111 14.86 3.08 -24.92
C LEU A 111 16.17 2.45 -25.42
N GLU A 112 16.49 1.25 -24.97
CA GLU A 112 17.67 0.49 -25.44
C GLU A 112 17.58 0.20 -26.94
N LYS A 113 16.41 -0.22 -27.43
CA LYS A 113 16.19 -0.48 -28.86
C LYS A 113 16.24 0.77 -29.74
N LYS A 114 15.97 1.95 -29.18
CA LYS A 114 16.15 3.22 -29.92
C LYS A 114 17.62 3.58 -30.11
N ILE A 115 18.50 3.15 -29.21
CA ILE A 115 19.93 3.40 -29.28
C ILE A 115 20.61 2.32 -30.14
N ASP A 116 20.25 1.06 -29.89
CA ASP A 116 20.78 -0.09 -30.63
C ASP A 116 19.63 -1.07 -30.95
N PRO A 117 19.18 -1.14 -32.21
CA PRO A 117 18.07 -2.00 -32.61
C PRO A 117 18.36 -3.50 -32.46
N ASN A 118 19.64 -3.91 -32.44
CA ASN A 118 20.06 -5.30 -32.32
C ASN A 118 20.36 -5.71 -30.87
N ARG A 119 20.17 -4.81 -29.90
CA ARG A 119 20.43 -5.11 -28.50
C ARG A 119 19.44 -6.13 -27.95
N SER A 120 19.94 -7.30 -27.59
CA SER A 120 19.18 -8.27 -26.81
C SER A 120 19.05 -7.75 -25.37
N SER A 121 17.82 -7.62 -24.90
CA SER A 121 17.54 -7.17 -23.55
C SER A 121 18.18 -8.11 -22.54
N SER A 122 18.69 -7.58 -21.42
CA SER A 122 19.27 -8.41 -20.36
C SER A 122 18.34 -9.56 -20.00
N TYR A 123 18.91 -10.73 -19.73
CA TYR A 123 18.24 -11.96 -19.35
C TYR A 123 17.36 -11.85 -18.07
N LEU A 124 17.21 -10.69 -17.45
CA LEU A 124 16.29 -10.48 -16.32
C LEU A 124 14.82 -10.69 -16.69
N ASN A 125 14.07 -11.29 -15.78
CA ASN A 125 12.62 -11.37 -15.90
C ASN A 125 11.99 -9.98 -15.83
N LYS A 126 11.06 -9.71 -16.76
CA LYS A 126 10.30 -8.45 -16.83
C LYS A 126 9.46 -8.17 -15.58
N ASP A 127 9.18 -9.22 -14.80
CA ASP A 127 8.38 -9.15 -13.59
C ASP A 127 9.19 -8.85 -12.32
N GLY A 128 10.52 -8.75 -12.43
CA GLY A 128 11.42 -8.57 -11.29
C GLY A 128 11.52 -9.78 -10.37
N SER A 129 11.02 -10.95 -10.80
CA SER A 129 11.19 -12.21 -10.09
C SER A 129 12.55 -12.82 -10.38
N THR A 130 13.18 -13.39 -9.34
CA THR A 130 14.33 -14.29 -9.50
C THR A 130 13.94 -15.43 -10.45
N ARG A 131 14.87 -15.82 -11.33
CA ARG A 131 14.65 -16.94 -12.22
C ARG A 131 14.51 -18.23 -11.41
N LYS A 132 13.76 -19.21 -11.93
CA LYS A 132 13.58 -20.50 -11.24
C LYS A 132 14.92 -21.23 -11.04
N GLU A 133 15.84 -21.08 -11.99
CA GLU A 133 17.20 -21.64 -11.95
C GLU A 133 18.15 -20.96 -10.94
N ASP A 134 17.84 -19.73 -10.52
CA ASP A 134 18.63 -18.93 -9.57
C ASP A 134 17.96 -18.86 -8.19
N LYS A 135 16.91 -19.65 -8.00
CA LYS A 135 16.21 -19.77 -6.74
C LYS A 135 16.96 -20.82 -5.92
N HIS A 136 17.79 -20.39 -4.99
CA HIS A 136 18.34 -21.32 -4.00
C HIS A 136 17.17 -21.96 -3.24
N ASP A 137 17.08 -23.28 -3.32
CA ASP A 137 16.15 -24.07 -2.51
C ASP A 137 16.58 -23.90 -1.05
N VAL A 138 15.78 -23.15 -0.29
CA VAL A 138 15.89 -22.98 1.16
C VAL A 138 14.61 -23.50 1.80
#